data_AF-A0AAD7A565-F1
#
_entry.id   AF-A0AAD7A565-F1
#
_cell.length_a   1.000
_cell.length_b   1.000
_cell.length_c   1.000
_cell.angle_alpha   90.00
_cell.angle_beta   90.00
_cell.angle_gamma   90.00
#
_symmetry.space_group_name_H-M   'P 1'
#
loop_
_entity.id
_entity.type
_entity.pdbx_description
1 polymer ?
#
loop_
_entity_poly.entity_id
_entity_poly.type
_entity_poly.pdbx_seq_one_letter_code
_entity_poly.pdbx_strand_id
1 'polypeptide(L)'
;MFRGSESPPPPSLSLHRSRHSSPRHTPYNPDHRSHRNGSENFNPVGPGQPGDFHSQYLPYGGSSGGDRAPFSSLHSQNLSRLPSQTTLVNVDELSSQYGLDNGQRKAAHAFCKLSSEDRAVTIFLRLLRTERQNGEIQVQMQQVQSHLDNIAAFCVQNWKPSPEQVKLLKSLLRHYIIRPITSYNNLVPLVETYILDHAAQLRLGLYKDDPTVKTVVNALLVKENGNTRSAIRKLVWMSLTERSALETFTKKVIQVYHLPTIPASPPQDIMACMALMRKIAKPLLKKDSQRGGDTGFWKDIEAELDVLFDKNGNQRDSPAWRKWEQEIIEQDNRKYNRSAAETIARTQEEIDAAVLPGANDAPAGEDEEENAASTHEDREVHISGLGDLAALAAAAVVRSSA
;
A
#
# COMPACT_ATOMS: atom_id res chain seq x y z
N MET A 1 6.41 -80.48 41.88
CA MET A 1 6.19 -79.20 41.16
C MET A 1 5.88 -79.57 39.70
N PHE A 2 4.66 -80.06 39.43
CA PHE A 2 3.55 -79.36 38.73
C PHE A 2 3.99 -78.79 37.36
N ARG A 3 3.75 -79.54 36.27
CA ARG A 3 2.66 -79.38 35.26
C ARG A 3 2.73 -78.00 34.58
N GLY A 4 2.97 -77.84 33.28
CA GLY A 4 2.57 -78.63 32.12
C GLY A 4 1.29 -78.03 31.53
N SER A 5 1.35 -77.45 30.33
CA SER A 5 0.22 -77.38 29.38
C SER A 5 0.60 -76.64 28.10
N GLU A 6 0.39 -77.34 26.98
CA GLU A 6 0.41 -76.92 25.60
C GLU A 6 -0.80 -76.01 25.23
N SER A 7 -0.61 -75.25 24.14
CA SER A 7 -1.54 -74.61 23.17
C SER A 7 -3.07 -74.78 23.30
N PRO A 8 -3.90 -73.80 22.83
CA PRO A 8 -4.40 -73.84 21.43
C PRO A 8 -4.76 -72.42 20.84
N PRO A 9 -5.55 -72.25 19.74
CA PRO A 9 -5.31 -71.31 18.63
C PRO A 9 -6.30 -70.11 18.65
N PRO A 10 -6.33 -69.20 17.66
CA PRO A 10 -7.20 -68.02 17.70
C PRO A 10 -8.63 -68.33 17.24
N PRO A 11 -9.63 -67.53 17.68
CA PRO A 11 -10.92 -67.49 17.03
C PRO A 11 -11.17 -66.18 16.27
N SER A 12 -11.87 -66.35 15.15
CA SER A 12 -12.37 -65.39 14.20
C SER A 12 -13.75 -64.82 14.58
N LEU A 13 -14.02 -63.63 14.03
CA LEU A 13 -15.31 -63.07 13.57
C LEU A 13 -16.59 -63.31 14.40
N SER A 14 -17.24 -62.21 14.79
CA SER A 14 -18.68 -62.05 14.55
C SER A 14 -19.12 -60.59 14.49
N LEU A 15 -19.86 -60.28 13.43
CA LEU A 15 -20.73 -59.11 13.32
C LEU A 15 -21.80 -59.15 14.41
N HIS A 16 -22.12 -58.01 15.01
CA HIS A 16 -23.49 -57.70 15.41
C HIS A 16 -23.89 -56.30 14.96
N ARG A 17 -25.03 -56.29 14.28
CA ARG A 17 -25.72 -55.17 13.64
C ARG A 17 -27.09 -55.11 14.30
N SER A 18 -27.44 -53.98 14.92
CA SER A 18 -28.82 -53.51 15.16
C SER A 18 -28.79 -52.33 16.12
N ARG A 19 -29.72 -51.38 16.13
CA ARG A 19 -30.62 -50.73 15.17
C ARG A 19 -31.36 -49.71 16.05
N HIS A 20 -31.54 -48.49 15.53
CA HIS A 20 -32.62 -47.54 15.84
C HIS A 20 -32.99 -47.21 17.29
N SER A 21 -32.83 -45.93 17.65
CA SER A 21 -33.98 -45.07 17.95
C SER A 21 -33.57 -43.60 18.11
N SER A 22 -33.97 -42.76 17.16
CA SER A 22 -34.21 -41.32 17.37
C SER A 22 -35.49 -41.16 18.22
N PRO A 23 -35.63 -40.04 18.95
CA PRO A 23 -36.49 -38.95 18.45
C PRO A 23 -35.84 -37.57 18.66
N ARG A 24 -35.77 -36.73 17.62
CA ARG A 24 -36.72 -35.61 17.37
C ARG A 24 -37.08 -34.82 18.63
N HIS A 25 -36.42 -33.68 18.82
CA HIS A 25 -37.06 -32.41 19.16
C HIS A 25 -36.17 -31.23 18.70
N THR A 26 -36.58 -30.59 17.62
CA THR A 26 -36.44 -29.15 17.37
C THR A 26 -37.87 -28.58 17.33
N PRO A 27 -38.13 -27.26 17.25
CA PRO A 27 -37.21 -26.11 17.27
C PRO A 27 -37.67 -24.96 18.19
N TYR A 28 -36.80 -23.97 18.41
CA TYR A 28 -37.25 -22.58 18.53
C TYR A 28 -36.26 -21.64 17.86
N ASN A 29 -36.78 -20.89 16.90
CA ASN A 29 -36.19 -19.77 16.17
C ASN A 29 -37.31 -18.73 16.04
N PRO A 30 -37.06 -17.48 16.43
CA PRO A 30 -37.61 -16.33 15.72
C PRO A 30 -36.53 -15.24 15.57
N ASP A 31 -36.47 -14.41 14.54
CA ASP A 31 -37.29 -14.26 13.36
C ASP A 31 -36.53 -13.38 12.35
N HIS A 32 -36.72 -13.73 11.09
CA HIS A 32 -36.82 -12.91 9.89
C HIS A 32 -36.30 -11.46 9.85
N ARG A 33 -35.48 -11.20 8.81
CA ARG A 33 -35.98 -10.41 7.67
C ARG A 33 -35.26 -10.76 6.38
N SER A 34 -36.04 -11.36 5.48
CA SER A 34 -35.75 -11.64 4.07
C SER A 34 -36.55 -10.69 3.20
N HIS A 35 -35.93 -10.16 2.15
CA HIS A 35 -36.50 -9.77 0.84
C HIS A 35 -35.30 -9.22 0.05
N ARG A 36 -35.01 -9.51 -1.22
CA ARG A 36 -35.78 -10.06 -2.33
C ARG A 36 -34.78 -10.32 -3.45
N ASN A 37 -34.79 -11.51 -4.07
CA ASN A 37 -34.15 -11.74 -5.36
C ASN A 37 -34.95 -11.04 -6.46
N GLY A 38 -34.27 -10.31 -7.34
CA GLY A 38 -34.80 -9.78 -8.58
C GLY A 38 -33.68 -9.78 -9.63
N SER A 39 -33.76 -10.73 -10.56
CA SER A 39 -33.01 -10.72 -11.80
C SER A 39 -33.63 -9.67 -12.72
N GLU A 40 -32.84 -8.71 -13.22
CA GLU A 40 -33.25 -7.91 -14.36
C GLU A 40 -32.11 -7.72 -15.36
N ASN A 41 -32.54 -7.83 -16.62
CA ASN A 41 -31.78 -7.78 -17.86
C ASN A 41 -31.02 -6.46 -18.00
N PHE A 42 -29.75 -6.56 -18.40
CA PHE A 42 -29.02 -5.44 -18.99
C PHE A 42 -29.52 -5.21 -20.42
N ASN A 43 -30.27 -4.12 -20.62
CA ASN A 43 -30.46 -3.49 -21.92
C ASN A 43 -29.76 -2.12 -21.92
N PRO A 44 -29.07 -1.73 -23.01
CA PRO A 44 -28.32 -0.49 -23.06
C PRO A 44 -29.25 0.70 -23.37
N VAL A 45 -29.22 1.74 -22.54
CA VAL A 45 -29.96 2.99 -22.76
C VAL A 45 -29.05 4.00 -23.44
N GLY A 46 -29.46 4.42 -24.64
CA GLY A 46 -28.89 5.54 -25.39
C GLY A 46 -29.31 6.92 -24.83
N PRO A 47 -28.88 8.02 -25.49
CA PRO A 47 -28.90 9.36 -24.91
C PRO A 47 -30.30 9.99 -24.94
N GLY A 48 -30.82 10.36 -23.77
CA GLY A 48 -32.09 11.07 -23.60
C GLY A 48 -31.93 12.59 -23.54
N GLN A 49 -32.81 13.28 -24.25
CA GLN A 49 -32.98 14.73 -24.34
C GLN A 49 -33.29 15.44 -23.01
N PRO A 50 -33.07 16.77 -22.92
CA PRO A 50 -33.41 17.56 -21.74
C PRO A 50 -34.91 17.91 -21.72
N GLY A 51 -35.59 17.51 -20.64
CA GLY A 51 -36.97 17.86 -20.36
C GLY A 51 -37.06 19.04 -19.38
N ASP A 52 -37.97 19.96 -19.72
CA ASP A 52 -38.43 21.11 -18.95
C ASP A 52 -38.71 20.79 -17.47
N PHE A 53 -38.20 21.63 -16.57
CA PHE A 53 -38.68 21.69 -15.20
C PHE A 53 -39.30 23.04 -14.86
N HIS A 54 -40.60 22.95 -14.66
CA HIS A 54 -41.50 24.00 -14.22
C HIS A 54 -41.22 24.39 -12.77
N SER A 55 -41.20 25.70 -12.55
CA SER A 55 -41.16 26.41 -11.28
C SER A 55 -42.30 26.00 -10.34
N GLN A 56 -42.02 25.83 -9.04
CA GLN A 56 -42.94 26.17 -7.95
C GLN A 56 -42.23 26.18 -6.56
N TYR A 57 -42.23 27.37 -5.96
CA TYR A 57 -42.33 27.76 -4.54
C TYR A 57 -41.62 26.94 -3.44
N LEU A 58 -40.82 27.65 -2.62
CA LEU A 58 -40.97 27.90 -1.16
C LEU A 58 -39.62 28.47 -0.59
N PRO A 59 -39.53 28.91 0.67
CA PRO A 59 -40.04 30.17 1.19
C PRO A 59 -38.94 31.08 1.78
N TYR A 60 -39.35 32.31 2.03
CA TYR A 60 -38.62 33.37 2.72
C TYR A 60 -38.30 33.00 4.19
N GLY A 61 -37.08 33.28 4.65
CA GLY A 61 -36.79 33.48 6.08
C GLY A 61 -35.39 33.05 6.54
N GLY A 62 -34.61 33.99 7.08
CA GLY A 62 -33.46 33.66 7.94
C GLY A 62 -32.22 34.54 7.77
N SER A 63 -32.35 35.83 8.08
CA SER A 63 -31.25 36.80 8.13
C SER A 63 -30.34 36.55 9.34
N SER A 64 -29.04 36.37 9.09
CA SER A 64 -27.93 36.43 10.06
C SER A 64 -26.66 36.56 9.19
N GLY A 65 -26.09 37.73 8.98
CA GLY A 65 -25.41 38.52 10.00
C GLY A 65 -23.90 38.37 9.78
N GLY A 66 -23.36 39.03 8.74
CA GLY A 66 -21.94 38.93 8.37
C GLY A 66 -21.57 39.89 7.23
N ASP A 67 -21.29 41.13 7.61
CA ASP A 67 -20.34 42.08 7.00
C ASP A 67 -20.06 41.95 5.50
N ARG A 68 -21.06 42.33 4.68
CA ARG A 68 -20.78 42.84 3.34
C ARG A 68 -20.43 44.31 3.46
N ALA A 69 -19.16 44.61 3.22
CA ALA A 69 -18.65 45.96 3.02
C ALA A 69 -19.57 46.74 2.07
N PRO A 70 -19.84 48.02 2.35
CA PRO A 70 -20.63 48.86 1.45
C PRO A 70 -19.85 48.97 0.13
N PHE A 71 -20.41 48.42 -0.94
CA PHE A 71 -20.08 48.87 -2.29
C PHE A 71 -20.49 50.33 -2.36
N SER A 72 -19.52 51.14 -1.98
CA SER A 72 -19.61 52.57 -1.94
C SER A 72 -19.90 53.02 -3.36
N SER A 73 -21.01 53.74 -3.49
CA SER A 73 -21.33 54.67 -4.55
C SER A 73 -20.09 55.44 -5.00
N LEU A 74 -19.32 54.85 -5.91
CA LEU A 74 -18.25 55.53 -6.61
C LEU A 74 -18.78 55.92 -7.98
N HIS A 75 -19.07 57.22 -8.06
CA HIS A 75 -19.01 58.02 -9.27
C HIS A 75 -20.20 57.91 -10.22
N SER A 76 -21.34 58.38 -9.74
CA SER A 76 -22.21 59.24 -10.56
C SER A 76 -21.50 60.59 -10.76
N GLN A 77 -20.42 60.60 -11.55
CA GLN A 77 -19.82 61.85 -12.00
C GLN A 77 -20.54 62.30 -13.28
N ASN A 78 -21.25 63.44 -13.17
CA ASN A 78 -21.41 64.46 -14.22
C ASN A 78 -21.45 63.97 -15.68
N LEU A 79 -22.52 63.28 -16.08
CA LEU A 79 -22.84 63.08 -17.51
C LEU A 79 -23.54 64.29 -18.16
N SER A 80 -23.76 65.38 -17.43
CA SER A 80 -24.59 66.52 -17.88
C SER A 80 -23.82 67.69 -18.50
N ARG A 81 -22.48 67.60 -18.66
CA ARG A 81 -21.69 68.57 -19.45
C ARG A 81 -20.52 67.90 -20.16
N LEU A 82 -20.80 67.07 -21.17
CA LEU A 82 -19.81 66.77 -22.19
C LEU A 82 -19.83 67.90 -23.22
N PRO A 83 -18.71 68.62 -23.46
CA PRO A 83 -18.64 69.55 -24.58
C PRO A 83 -18.93 68.76 -25.86
N SER A 84 -19.88 69.24 -26.67
CA SER A 84 -20.38 68.59 -27.90
C SER A 84 -19.33 68.41 -29.01
N GLN A 85 -18.04 68.57 -28.68
CA GLN A 85 -16.90 68.36 -29.56
C GLN A 85 -15.86 67.53 -28.80
N THR A 86 -16.02 66.20 -28.81
CA THR A 86 -14.87 65.31 -28.63
C THR A 86 -13.95 65.57 -29.82
N THR A 87 -12.94 66.42 -29.65
CA THR A 87 -11.98 66.73 -30.70
C THR A 87 -11.15 65.48 -31.01
N LEU A 88 -10.77 65.28 -32.27
CA LEU A 88 -9.96 64.13 -32.72
C LEU A 88 -8.67 63.93 -31.90
N VAL A 89 -8.15 65.02 -31.31
CA VAL A 89 -6.99 65.02 -30.40
C VAL A 89 -7.21 64.13 -29.17
N ASN A 90 -8.42 64.10 -28.60
CA ASN A 90 -8.74 63.24 -27.45
C ASN A 90 -8.76 61.75 -27.83
N VAL A 91 -9.05 61.41 -29.10
CA VAL A 91 -9.10 60.01 -29.54
C VAL A 91 -7.70 59.43 -29.62
N ASP A 92 -6.71 60.18 -30.08
CA ASP A 92 -5.32 59.72 -30.15
C ASP A 92 -4.67 59.57 -28.77
N GLU A 93 -4.98 60.49 -27.84
CA GLU A 93 -4.51 60.41 -26.46
C GLU A 93 -5.11 59.19 -25.75
N LEU A 94 -6.44 59.01 -25.82
CA LEU A 94 -7.11 57.83 -25.26
C LEU A 94 -6.65 56.54 -25.92
N SER A 95 -6.52 56.52 -27.25
CA SER A 95 -6.05 55.32 -27.95
C SER A 95 -4.61 54.95 -27.58
N SER A 96 -3.76 55.95 -27.32
CA SER A 96 -2.40 55.73 -26.81
C SER A 96 -2.41 55.28 -25.36
N GLN A 97 -3.27 55.84 -24.52
CA GLN A 97 -3.45 55.46 -23.11
C GLN A 97 -3.91 54.00 -22.97
N TYR A 98 -4.85 53.55 -23.80
CA TYR A 98 -5.34 52.17 -23.81
C TYR A 98 -4.48 51.22 -24.67
N GLY A 99 -3.36 51.69 -25.20
CA GLY A 99 -2.42 50.85 -25.95
C GLY A 99 -2.99 50.27 -27.25
N LEU A 100 -3.97 50.94 -27.87
CA LEU A 100 -4.57 50.46 -29.11
C LEU A 100 -3.53 50.44 -30.24
N ASP A 101 -3.57 49.39 -31.06
CA ASP A 101 -2.70 49.29 -32.23
C ASP A 101 -3.10 50.29 -33.33
N ASN A 102 -2.26 50.44 -34.36
CA ASN A 102 -2.48 51.43 -35.42
C ASN A 102 -3.75 51.14 -36.26
N GLY A 103 -4.19 49.89 -36.34
CA GLY A 103 -5.44 49.50 -37.01
C GLY A 103 -6.66 49.87 -36.16
N GLN A 104 -6.62 49.58 -34.86
CA GLN A 104 -7.65 49.93 -33.88
C GLN A 104 -7.79 51.46 -33.74
N ARG A 105 -6.68 52.20 -33.76
CA ARG A 105 -6.67 53.68 -33.81
C ARG A 105 -7.41 54.21 -35.03
N LYS A 106 -7.11 53.69 -36.22
CA LYS A 106 -7.81 54.07 -37.46
C LYS A 106 -9.31 53.76 -37.38
N ALA A 107 -9.69 52.62 -36.80
CA ALA A 107 -11.08 52.26 -36.58
C ALA A 107 -11.79 53.21 -35.59
N ALA A 108 -11.12 53.62 -34.50
CA ALA A 108 -11.64 54.58 -33.54
C ALA A 108 -11.86 55.97 -34.18
N HIS A 109 -10.91 56.43 -34.99
CA HIS A 109 -11.07 57.67 -35.78
C HIS A 109 -12.20 57.60 -36.80
N ALA A 110 -12.33 56.47 -37.51
CA ALA A 110 -13.44 56.24 -38.43
C ALA A 110 -14.79 56.24 -37.72
N PHE A 111 -14.87 55.61 -36.54
CA PHE A 111 -16.06 55.61 -35.69
C PHE A 111 -16.44 57.03 -35.23
N CYS A 112 -15.47 57.88 -34.90
CA CYS A 112 -15.74 59.27 -34.48
C CYS A 112 -16.31 60.16 -35.60
N LYS A 113 -16.14 59.76 -36.87
CA LYS A 113 -16.70 60.48 -38.03
C LYS A 113 -18.16 60.13 -38.33
N LEU A 114 -18.71 59.10 -37.69
CA LEU A 114 -20.10 58.68 -37.87
C LEU A 114 -21.08 59.63 -37.18
N SER A 115 -22.34 59.66 -37.65
CA SER A 115 -23.42 60.39 -36.99
C SER A 115 -23.65 59.88 -35.56
N SER A 116 -24.36 60.65 -34.71
CA SER A 116 -24.64 60.20 -33.34
C SER A 116 -25.49 58.93 -33.31
N GLU A 117 -26.46 58.82 -34.21
CA GLU A 117 -27.33 57.64 -34.32
C GLU A 117 -26.53 56.42 -34.81
N ASP A 118 -25.70 56.57 -35.85
CA ASP A 118 -24.87 55.49 -36.36
C ASP A 118 -23.84 55.00 -35.33
N ARG A 119 -23.29 55.91 -34.51
CA ARG A 119 -22.39 55.56 -33.40
C ARG A 119 -23.11 54.70 -32.36
N ALA A 120 -24.32 55.08 -31.96
CA ALA A 120 -25.12 54.32 -31.01
C ALA A 120 -25.46 52.92 -31.55
N VAL A 121 -25.91 52.82 -32.80
CA VAL A 121 -26.20 51.53 -33.47
C VAL A 121 -24.93 50.67 -33.55
N THR A 122 -23.79 51.25 -33.93
CA THR A 122 -22.52 50.52 -34.03
C THR A 122 -22.04 50.00 -32.68
N ILE A 123 -22.15 50.80 -31.61
CA ILE A 123 -21.83 50.35 -30.24
C ILE A 123 -22.75 49.19 -29.84
N PHE A 124 -24.06 49.33 -30.07
CA PHE A 124 -25.02 48.28 -29.73
C PHE A 124 -24.74 46.97 -30.47
N LEU A 125 -24.45 47.02 -31.78
CA LEU A 125 -24.06 45.84 -32.55
C LEU A 125 -22.73 45.23 -32.08
N ARG A 126 -21.76 46.05 -31.68
CA ARG A 126 -20.50 45.58 -31.10
C ARG A 126 -20.73 44.92 -29.74
N LEU A 127 -21.58 45.48 -28.89
CA LEU A 127 -21.95 44.91 -27.61
C LEU A 127 -22.57 43.52 -27.78
N LEU A 128 -23.57 43.38 -28.67
CA LEU A 128 -24.19 42.09 -28.99
C LEU A 128 -23.18 41.07 -29.52
N ARG A 129 -22.25 41.51 -30.39
CA ARG A 129 -21.17 40.64 -30.89
C ARG A 129 -20.25 40.17 -29.77
N THR A 130 -19.84 41.09 -28.88
CA THR A 130 -19.00 40.75 -27.73
C THR A 130 -19.72 39.82 -26.76
N GLU A 131 -21.00 40.02 -26.51
CA GLU A 131 -21.81 39.11 -25.68
C GLU A 131 -21.86 37.70 -26.27
N ARG A 132 -22.08 37.58 -27.58
CA ARG A 132 -22.00 36.30 -28.28
C ARG A 132 -20.61 35.66 -28.17
N GLN A 133 -19.54 36.43 -28.40
CA GLN A 133 -18.16 35.93 -28.29
C GLN A 133 -17.83 35.47 -26.87
N ASN A 134 -18.29 36.20 -25.84
CA ASN A 134 -18.15 35.79 -24.44
C ASN A 134 -18.90 34.49 -24.16
N GLY A 135 -20.10 34.32 -24.73
CA GLY A 135 -20.84 33.05 -24.66
C GLY A 135 -20.08 31.89 -25.31
N GLU A 136 -19.48 32.09 -26.48
CA GLU A 136 -18.64 31.09 -27.16
C GLU A 136 -17.40 30.71 -26.31
N ILE A 137 -16.72 31.69 -25.72
CA ILE A 137 -15.58 31.45 -24.81
C ILE A 137 -16.02 30.68 -23.56
N GLN A 138 -17.17 31.02 -22.98
CA GLN A 138 -17.69 30.34 -21.80
C GLN A 138 -17.99 28.86 -22.10
N VAL A 139 -18.58 28.56 -23.27
CA VAL A 139 -18.81 27.19 -23.72
C VAL A 139 -17.48 26.44 -23.89
N GLN A 140 -16.47 27.08 -24.50
CA GLN A 140 -15.14 26.47 -24.64
C GLN A 140 -14.48 26.19 -23.28
N MET A 141 -14.57 27.12 -22.32
CA MET A 141 -14.06 26.90 -20.96
C MET A 141 -14.76 25.73 -20.26
N GLN A 142 -16.07 25.60 -20.40
CA GLN A 142 -16.81 24.45 -19.86
C GLN A 142 -16.38 23.12 -20.50
N GLN A 143 -16.14 23.11 -21.80
CA GLN A 143 -15.62 21.93 -22.50
C GLN A 143 -14.23 21.55 -22.00
N VAL A 144 -13.32 22.52 -21.85
CA VAL A 144 -11.97 22.28 -21.29
C VAL A 144 -12.06 21.75 -19.87
N GLN A 145 -12.91 22.32 -19.01
CA GLN A 145 -13.11 21.82 -17.65
C GLN A 145 -13.57 20.35 -17.66
N SER A 146 -14.57 20.02 -18.47
CA SER A 146 -15.06 18.64 -18.60
C SER A 146 -13.96 17.68 -19.10
N HIS A 147 -13.14 18.11 -20.06
CA HIS A 147 -11.99 17.32 -20.52
C HIS A 147 -10.95 17.11 -19.40
N LEU A 148 -10.67 18.13 -18.59
CA LEU A 148 -9.75 18.01 -17.46
C LEU A 148 -10.30 17.06 -16.38
N ASP A 149 -11.60 17.14 -16.08
CA ASP A 149 -12.25 16.25 -15.12
C ASP A 149 -12.19 14.78 -15.60
N ASN A 150 -12.39 14.55 -16.90
CA ASN A 150 -12.24 13.23 -17.50
C ASN A 150 -10.79 12.72 -17.40
N ILE A 151 -9.79 13.55 -17.71
CA ILE A 151 -8.37 13.19 -17.57
C ILE A 151 -8.05 12.86 -16.12
N ALA A 152 -8.52 13.68 -15.17
CA ALA A 152 -8.33 13.44 -13.75
C ALA A 152 -8.93 12.10 -13.32
N ALA A 153 -10.15 11.78 -13.77
CA ALA A 153 -10.78 10.49 -13.51
C ALA A 153 -9.96 9.31 -14.08
N PHE A 154 -9.43 9.43 -15.30
CA PHE A 154 -8.55 8.42 -15.88
C PHE A 154 -7.23 8.27 -15.13
N CYS A 155 -6.64 9.37 -14.64
CA CYS A 155 -5.43 9.34 -13.82
C CYS A 155 -5.67 8.61 -12.50
N VAL A 156 -6.81 8.84 -11.84
CA VAL A 156 -7.17 8.14 -10.59
C VAL A 156 -7.37 6.64 -10.83
N GLN A 157 -8.07 6.26 -11.90
CA GLN A 157 -8.31 4.84 -12.22
C GLN A 157 -7.03 4.06 -12.56
N ASN A 158 -6.05 4.73 -13.16
CA ASN A 158 -4.79 4.10 -13.59
C ASN A 158 -3.64 4.36 -12.62
N TRP A 159 -3.92 4.92 -11.45
CA TRP A 159 -2.88 5.21 -10.47
C TRP A 159 -2.21 3.91 -10.01
N LYS A 160 -0.88 3.92 -10.01
CA LYS A 160 -0.04 2.83 -9.51
C LYS A 160 1.10 3.41 -8.69
N PRO A 161 1.52 2.74 -7.60
CA PRO A 161 2.70 3.16 -6.86
C PRO A 161 3.93 3.07 -7.75
N SER A 162 4.86 4.01 -7.59
CA SER A 162 6.14 3.99 -8.30
C SER A 162 6.97 2.75 -7.91
N PRO A 163 7.90 2.28 -8.75
CA PRO A 163 8.77 1.15 -8.41
C PRO A 163 9.52 1.33 -7.07
N GLU A 164 9.95 2.55 -6.76
CA GLU A 164 10.63 2.91 -5.52
C GLU A 164 9.68 2.82 -4.32
N GLN A 165 8.44 3.29 -4.46
CA GLN A 165 7.41 3.15 -3.44
C GLN A 165 7.10 1.66 -3.19
N VAL A 166 6.99 0.85 -4.24
CA VAL A 166 6.81 -0.60 -4.12
C VAL A 166 7.97 -1.24 -3.36
N LYS A 167 9.22 -0.87 -3.68
CA LYS A 167 10.41 -1.36 -2.97
C LYS A 167 10.38 -0.97 -1.49
N LEU A 168 10.01 0.28 -1.19
CA LEU A 168 9.90 0.80 0.17
C LEU A 168 8.82 0.06 0.98
N LEU A 169 7.63 -0.12 0.41
CA LEU A 169 6.51 -0.86 1.03
C LEU A 169 6.88 -2.33 1.30
N LYS A 170 7.58 -2.97 0.36
CA LYS A 170 8.14 -4.32 0.56
C LYS A 170 9.12 -4.36 1.73
N SER A 171 10.04 -3.41 1.79
CA SER A 171 11.02 -3.34 2.88
C SER A 171 10.35 -3.06 4.23
N LEU A 172 9.28 -2.26 4.28
CA LEU A 172 8.50 -2.05 5.51
C LEU A 172 7.88 -3.36 5.99
N LEU A 173 7.20 -4.11 5.11
CA LEU A 173 6.65 -5.43 5.47
C LEU A 173 7.73 -6.39 5.98
N ARG A 174 8.90 -6.41 5.32
CA ARG A 174 10.06 -7.20 5.74
C ARG A 174 10.59 -6.78 7.12
N HIS A 175 10.58 -5.50 7.42
CA HIS A 175 11.01 -5.02 8.73
C HIS A 175 10.05 -5.48 9.84
N TYR A 176 8.74 -5.34 9.61
CA TYR A 176 7.76 -5.72 10.63
C TYR A 176 7.66 -7.24 10.82
N ILE A 177 7.87 -8.07 9.78
CA ILE A 177 7.74 -9.54 9.93
C ILE A 177 8.84 -10.16 10.79
N ILE A 178 10.02 -9.54 10.88
CA ILE A 178 11.12 -10.06 11.72
C ILE A 178 11.05 -9.54 13.16
N ARG A 179 10.20 -8.54 13.42
CA ARG A 179 10.01 -7.97 14.75
C ARG A 179 9.03 -8.82 15.56
N PRO A 180 9.21 -8.85 16.88
CA PRO A 180 8.21 -9.45 17.76
C PRO A 180 6.96 -8.56 17.77
N ILE A 181 5.85 -9.11 17.29
CA ILE A 181 4.54 -8.45 17.30
C ILE A 181 3.51 -9.34 17.98
N THR A 182 2.36 -8.76 18.35
CA THR A 182 1.26 -9.48 19.02
C THR A 182 0.66 -10.54 18.13
N SER A 183 0.45 -10.22 16.86
CA SER A 183 -0.12 -11.13 15.86
C SER A 183 0.41 -10.78 14.48
N TYR A 184 0.88 -11.78 13.73
CA TYR A 184 1.27 -11.62 12.33
C TYR A 184 0.08 -11.56 11.38
N ASN A 185 -1.12 -11.95 11.82
CA ASN A 185 -2.35 -11.71 11.05
C ASN A 185 -2.66 -10.22 10.91
N ASN A 186 -2.24 -9.42 11.90
CA ASN A 186 -2.42 -7.97 11.92
C ASN A 186 -1.23 -7.18 11.33
N LEU A 187 -0.32 -7.85 10.60
CA LEU A 187 0.85 -7.20 10.01
C LEU A 187 0.48 -6.08 9.01
N VAL A 188 -0.49 -6.32 8.14
CA VAL A 188 -0.91 -5.33 7.12
C VAL A 188 -1.54 -4.09 7.78
N PRO A 189 -2.50 -4.23 8.73
CA PRO A 189 -2.98 -3.09 9.51
C PRO A 189 -1.89 -2.28 10.21
N LEU A 190 -0.88 -2.94 10.80
CA LEU A 190 0.24 -2.24 11.45
C LEU A 190 1.05 -1.40 10.46
N VAL A 191 1.32 -1.95 9.27
CA VAL A 191 2.02 -1.22 8.19
C VAL A 191 1.15 -0.10 7.64
N GLU A 192 -0.17 -0.30 7.52
CA GLU A 192 -1.12 0.75 7.13
C GLU A 192 -1.09 1.93 8.10
N THR A 193 -1.17 1.68 9.42
CA THR A 193 -1.06 2.74 10.44
C THR A 193 0.25 3.51 10.29
N TYR A 194 1.37 2.79 10.11
CA TYR A 194 2.67 3.43 9.91
C TYR A 194 2.71 4.32 8.65
N ILE A 195 2.09 3.87 7.54
CA ILE A 195 2.00 4.65 6.30
C ILE A 195 1.16 5.90 6.51
N LEU A 196 0.04 5.82 7.24
CA LEU A 196 -0.80 6.98 7.55
C LEU A 196 -0.03 8.03 8.35
N ASP A 197 0.73 7.60 9.35
CA ASP A 197 1.50 8.48 10.23
C ASP A 197 2.69 9.14 9.50
N HIS A 198 3.26 8.45 8.50
CA HIS A 198 4.48 8.86 7.79
C HIS A 198 4.26 9.11 6.29
N ALA A 199 3.02 9.39 5.86
CA ALA A 199 2.64 9.49 4.45
C ALA A 199 3.50 10.49 3.66
N ALA A 200 3.84 11.63 4.27
CA ALA A 200 4.70 12.64 3.66
C ALA A 200 6.13 12.13 3.42
N GLN A 201 6.72 11.41 4.38
CA GLN A 201 8.09 10.88 4.29
C GLN A 201 8.18 9.76 3.24
N LEU A 202 7.15 8.93 3.14
CA LEU A 202 7.06 7.84 2.16
C LEU A 202 6.67 8.32 0.76
N ARG A 203 6.45 9.63 0.57
CA ARG A 203 5.90 10.23 -0.66
C ARG A 203 4.56 9.61 -1.08
N LEU A 204 3.76 9.19 -0.10
CA LEU A 204 2.44 8.59 -0.25
C LEU A 204 1.36 9.53 0.32
N GLY A 205 1.48 10.85 0.10
CA GLY A 205 0.51 11.82 0.63
C GLY A 205 -0.94 11.51 0.24
N LEU A 206 -1.15 11.10 -1.02
CA LEU A 206 -2.47 10.72 -1.54
C LEU A 206 -3.07 9.49 -0.86
N TYR A 207 -2.28 8.67 -0.15
CA TYR A 207 -2.79 7.50 0.57
C TYR A 207 -3.76 7.89 1.70
N LYS A 208 -3.59 9.08 2.28
CA LYS A 208 -4.46 9.59 3.35
C LYS A 208 -5.80 10.11 2.80
N ASP A 209 -5.75 10.76 1.64
CA ASP A 209 -6.88 11.55 1.12
C ASP A 209 -7.70 10.78 0.07
N ASP A 210 -7.07 9.91 -0.73
CA ASP A 210 -7.70 9.20 -1.84
C ASP A 210 -7.98 7.72 -1.51
N PRO A 211 -9.26 7.29 -1.42
CA PRO A 211 -9.62 5.91 -1.12
C PRO A 211 -9.21 4.92 -2.23
N THR A 212 -9.06 5.38 -3.48
CA THR A 212 -8.61 4.56 -4.61
C THR A 212 -7.15 4.18 -4.43
N VAL A 213 -6.31 5.17 -4.13
CA VAL A 213 -4.89 4.99 -3.82
C VAL A 213 -4.73 4.03 -2.64
N LYS A 214 -5.53 4.24 -1.58
CA LYS A 214 -5.56 3.36 -0.40
C LYS A 214 -5.88 1.92 -0.77
N THR A 215 -6.89 1.70 -1.61
CA THR A 215 -7.30 0.36 -2.08
C THR A 215 -6.18 -0.32 -2.87
N VAL A 216 -5.53 0.39 -3.80
CA VAL A 216 -4.43 -0.14 -4.63
C VAL A 216 -3.22 -0.51 -3.76
N VAL A 217 -2.82 0.36 -2.84
CA VAL A 217 -1.69 0.10 -1.92
C VAL A 217 -2.02 -1.05 -0.97
N ASN A 218 -3.22 -1.12 -0.42
CA ASN A 218 -3.61 -2.21 0.49
C ASN A 218 -3.64 -3.57 -0.24
N ALA A 219 -4.13 -3.62 -1.47
CA ALA A 219 -4.06 -4.83 -2.29
C ALA A 219 -2.62 -5.29 -2.54
N LEU A 220 -1.71 -4.34 -2.80
CA LEU A 220 -0.27 -4.62 -2.91
C LEU A 220 0.31 -5.15 -1.60
N LEU A 221 0.00 -4.54 -0.46
CA LEU A 221 0.48 -4.96 0.85
C LEU A 221 0.03 -6.38 1.21
N VAL A 222 -1.23 -6.73 0.94
CA VAL A 222 -1.76 -8.09 1.17
C VAL A 222 -1.00 -9.12 0.32
N LYS A 223 -0.79 -8.83 -0.96
CA LYS A 223 -0.03 -9.70 -1.86
C LYS A 223 1.41 -9.88 -1.37
N GLU A 224 2.10 -8.79 -1.05
CA GLU A 224 3.50 -8.84 -0.64
C GLU A 224 3.70 -9.39 0.77
N ASN A 225 2.71 -9.28 1.65
CA ASN A 225 2.70 -9.96 2.95
C ASN A 225 2.77 -11.49 2.76
N GLY A 226 1.94 -12.05 1.87
CA GLY A 226 1.96 -13.48 1.55
C GLY A 226 3.32 -13.95 1.00
N ASN A 227 3.92 -13.17 0.10
CA ASN A 227 5.26 -13.41 -0.43
C ASN A 227 6.33 -13.38 0.66
N THR A 228 6.29 -12.36 1.51
CA THR A 228 7.26 -12.13 2.59
C THR A 228 7.18 -13.23 3.65
N ARG A 229 5.96 -13.61 4.05
CA ARG A 229 5.69 -14.75 4.94
C ARG A 229 6.24 -16.06 4.39
N SER A 230 6.05 -16.29 3.10
CA SER A 230 6.59 -17.48 2.42
C SER A 230 8.12 -17.47 2.38
N ALA A 231 8.73 -16.31 2.15
CA ALA A 231 10.19 -16.15 2.12
C ALA A 231 10.83 -16.40 3.50
N ILE A 232 10.29 -15.79 4.56
CA ILE A 232 10.76 -16.03 5.94
C ILE A 232 10.63 -17.50 6.33
N ARG A 233 9.49 -18.14 6.03
CA ARG A 233 9.31 -19.57 6.29
C ARG A 233 10.39 -20.41 5.60
N LYS A 234 10.70 -20.13 4.33
CA LYS A 234 11.78 -20.84 3.61
C LYS A 234 13.14 -20.64 4.28
N LEU A 235 13.46 -19.42 4.70
CA LEU A 235 14.71 -19.12 5.42
C LEU A 235 14.80 -19.87 6.75
N VAL A 236 13.71 -19.93 7.52
CA VAL A 236 13.65 -20.70 8.77
C VAL A 236 13.90 -22.18 8.51
N TRP A 237 13.26 -22.77 7.49
CA TRP A 237 13.44 -24.18 7.12
C TRP A 237 14.87 -24.47 6.70
N MET A 238 15.42 -23.64 5.81
CA MET A 238 16.80 -23.74 5.36
C MET A 238 17.76 -23.69 6.54
N SER A 239 17.52 -22.79 7.49
CA SER A 239 18.34 -22.65 8.69
C SER A 239 18.34 -23.89 9.59
N LEU A 240 17.23 -24.64 9.62
CA LEU A 240 17.10 -25.91 10.34
C LEU A 240 17.81 -27.05 9.63
N THR A 241 17.70 -27.12 8.30
CA THR A 241 18.37 -28.13 7.46
C THR A 241 19.89 -27.97 7.52
N GLU A 242 20.38 -26.73 7.41
CA GLU A 242 21.80 -26.38 7.52
C GLU A 242 22.33 -26.46 8.97
N ARG A 243 21.43 -26.59 9.96
CA ARG A 243 21.75 -26.54 11.39
C ARG A 243 22.58 -25.30 11.78
N SER A 244 22.27 -24.16 11.17
CA SER A 244 22.98 -22.90 11.40
C SER A 244 22.78 -22.37 12.83
N ALA A 245 23.86 -21.84 13.43
CA ALA A 245 23.79 -21.15 14.72
C ALA A 245 22.77 -20.00 14.68
N LEU A 246 22.03 -19.81 15.79
CA LEU A 246 20.94 -18.83 15.86
C LEU A 246 21.42 -17.41 15.55
N GLU A 247 22.57 -17.01 16.10
CA GLU A 247 23.12 -15.68 15.89
C GLU A 247 23.46 -15.43 14.42
N THR A 248 24.16 -16.37 13.76
CA THR A 248 24.52 -16.28 12.33
C THR A 248 23.27 -16.21 11.46
N PHE A 249 22.27 -17.04 11.74
CA PHE A 249 20.99 -16.99 11.03
C PHE A 249 20.27 -15.66 11.22
N THR A 250 20.19 -15.18 12.45
CA THR A 250 19.51 -13.91 12.77
C THR A 250 20.23 -12.73 12.12
N LYS A 251 21.57 -12.71 12.11
CA LYS A 251 22.37 -11.71 11.38
C LYS A 251 22.02 -11.69 9.89
N LYS A 252 21.98 -12.86 9.23
CA LYS A 252 21.58 -12.97 7.82
C LYS A 252 20.16 -12.45 7.57
N VAL A 253 19.21 -12.77 8.44
CA VAL A 253 17.83 -12.28 8.34
C VAL A 253 17.78 -10.76 8.52
N ILE A 254 18.42 -10.21 9.55
CA ILE A 254 18.47 -8.76 9.82
C ILE A 254 19.09 -8.00 8.64
N GLN A 255 20.17 -8.51 8.05
CA GLN A 255 20.83 -7.87 6.91
C GLN A 255 19.89 -7.68 5.70
N VAL A 256 18.95 -8.60 5.50
CA VAL A 256 18.02 -8.58 4.35
C VAL A 256 16.69 -7.91 4.68
N TYR A 257 16.23 -7.98 5.93
CA TYR A 257 14.88 -7.59 6.33
C TYR A 257 14.82 -6.33 7.20
N HIS A 258 15.92 -5.88 7.79
CA HIS A 258 15.93 -4.67 8.62
C HIS A 258 16.00 -3.39 7.77
N LEU A 259 15.42 -2.30 8.28
CA LEU A 259 15.39 -0.98 7.64
C LEU A 259 16.26 0.03 8.39
N PRO A 260 16.78 1.05 7.68
CA PRO A 260 18.15 1.12 7.13
C PRO A 260 19.27 1.03 8.18
N THR A 261 19.02 1.32 9.44
CA THR A 261 20.04 1.25 10.50
C THR A 261 20.17 -0.19 10.97
N ILE A 262 21.05 -0.95 10.33
CA ILE A 262 21.31 -2.35 10.70
C ILE A 262 22.05 -2.36 12.05
N PRO A 263 21.50 -3.02 13.09
CA PRO A 263 22.18 -3.12 14.37
C PRO A 263 23.45 -3.99 14.24
N ALA A 264 24.53 -3.57 14.90
CA ALA A 264 25.83 -4.26 14.83
C ALA A 264 25.76 -5.70 15.39
N SER A 265 24.92 -5.92 16.39
CA SER A 265 24.60 -7.24 16.94
C SER A 265 23.10 -7.51 16.85
N PRO A 266 22.66 -8.76 16.64
CA PRO A 266 21.24 -9.09 16.64
C PRO A 266 20.57 -8.74 17.96
N PRO A 267 19.50 -7.92 17.95
CA PRO A 267 18.69 -7.68 19.13
C PRO A 267 18.13 -8.98 19.71
N GLN A 268 18.10 -9.08 21.04
CA GLN A 268 17.65 -10.28 21.78
C GLN A 268 16.21 -10.67 21.42
N ASP A 269 15.33 -9.69 21.29
CA ASP A 269 13.91 -9.87 20.99
C ASP A 269 13.70 -10.47 19.58
N ILE A 270 14.47 -10.02 18.59
CA ILE A 270 14.49 -10.61 17.23
C ILE A 270 15.07 -12.02 17.27
N MET A 271 16.15 -12.26 18.01
CA MET A 271 16.73 -13.61 18.17
C MET A 271 15.73 -14.60 18.78
N ALA A 272 15.01 -14.19 19.83
CA ALA A 272 13.98 -15.00 20.47
C ALA A 272 12.83 -15.30 19.50
N CYS A 273 12.43 -14.33 18.69
CA CYS A 273 11.45 -14.53 17.63
C CYS A 273 11.92 -15.56 16.60
N MET A 274 13.17 -15.49 16.14
CA MET A 274 13.75 -16.47 15.21
C MET A 274 13.85 -17.88 15.84
N ALA A 275 14.20 -17.97 17.13
CA ALA A 275 14.22 -19.22 17.88
C ALA A 275 12.81 -19.83 18.01
N LEU A 276 11.80 -19.00 18.27
CA LEU A 276 10.39 -19.42 18.29
C LEU A 276 9.95 -20.00 16.95
N MET A 277 10.23 -19.30 15.86
CA MET A 277 9.93 -19.77 14.51
C MET A 277 10.61 -21.11 14.21
N ARG A 278 11.88 -21.30 14.61
CA ARG A 278 12.59 -22.59 14.48
C ARG A 278 11.96 -23.70 15.33
N LYS A 279 11.57 -23.41 16.57
CA LYS A 279 10.88 -24.36 17.47
C LYS A 279 9.62 -24.91 16.82
N ILE A 280 8.81 -24.05 16.21
CA ILE A 280 7.55 -24.41 15.54
C ILE A 280 7.80 -25.11 14.19
N ALA A 281 8.78 -24.65 13.43
CA ALA A 281 9.14 -25.22 12.14
C ALA A 281 9.66 -26.66 12.22
N LYS A 282 10.40 -26.99 13.29
CA LYS A 282 11.06 -28.30 13.47
C LYS A 282 10.12 -29.52 13.37
N PRO A 283 8.98 -29.60 14.10
CA PRO A 283 8.06 -30.71 13.94
C PRO A 283 7.40 -30.75 12.56
N LEU A 284 7.16 -29.58 11.93
CA LEU A 284 6.54 -29.49 10.61
C LEU A 284 7.46 -29.99 9.49
N LEU A 285 8.79 -29.91 9.66
CA LEU A 285 9.76 -30.45 8.70
C LEU A 285 9.65 -31.98 8.52
N LYS A 286 9.15 -32.70 9.53
CA LYS A 286 8.99 -34.15 9.50
C LYS A 286 7.65 -34.60 8.92
N LYS A 287 6.70 -33.68 8.76
CA LYS A 287 5.35 -33.98 8.29
C LYS A 287 5.36 -33.96 6.77
N ASP A 288 4.93 -35.05 6.14
CA ASP A 288 4.73 -35.08 4.70
C ASP A 288 3.62 -34.11 4.33
N SER A 289 3.99 -32.95 3.81
CA SER A 289 3.06 -31.95 3.28
C SER A 289 3.03 -32.05 1.76
N GLN A 290 1.83 -31.97 1.17
CA GLN A 290 1.71 -31.82 -0.28
C GLN A 290 2.47 -30.57 -0.73
N ARG A 291 3.25 -30.70 -1.81
CA ARG A 291 4.02 -29.60 -2.40
C ARG A 291 3.05 -28.44 -2.74
N GLY A 292 3.28 -27.29 -2.13
CA GLY A 292 2.45 -26.09 -2.34
C GLY A 292 1.27 -25.91 -1.38
N GLY A 293 1.00 -26.90 -0.51
CA GLY A 293 -0.02 -26.77 0.54
C GLY A 293 0.41 -25.87 1.70
N ASP A 294 -0.58 -25.40 2.47
CA ASP A 294 -0.33 -24.72 3.74
C ASP A 294 0.22 -25.72 4.77
N THR A 295 1.40 -25.43 5.32
CA THR A 295 2.03 -26.28 6.33
C THR A 295 1.44 -26.08 7.73
N GLY A 296 0.58 -25.07 7.92
CA GLY A 296 0.07 -24.65 9.23
C GLY A 296 1.07 -23.81 10.04
N PHE A 297 2.25 -23.52 9.48
CA PHE A 297 3.35 -22.87 10.21
C PHE A 297 2.95 -21.57 10.88
N TRP A 298 2.26 -20.70 10.14
CA TRP A 298 1.84 -19.42 10.71
C TRP A 298 0.69 -19.56 11.70
N LYS A 299 -0.22 -20.53 11.49
CA LYS A 299 -1.29 -20.80 12.44
C LYS A 299 -0.72 -21.23 13.79
N ASP A 300 0.30 -22.07 13.78
CA ASP A 300 0.99 -22.53 14.99
C ASP A 300 1.79 -21.39 15.66
N ILE A 301 2.33 -20.44 14.88
CA ILE A 301 2.95 -19.21 15.43
C ILE A 301 1.92 -18.37 16.18
N GLU A 302 0.75 -18.09 15.58
CA GLU A 302 -0.28 -17.29 16.24
C GLU A 302 -0.75 -17.94 17.55
N ALA A 303 -0.99 -19.26 17.53
CA ALA A 303 -1.42 -19.98 18.71
C ALA A 303 -0.37 -19.94 19.84
N GLU A 304 0.92 -20.06 19.52
CA GLU A 304 1.99 -19.98 20.52
C GLU A 304 2.17 -18.52 21.01
N LEU A 305 1.99 -17.51 20.15
CA LEU A 305 1.99 -16.10 20.56
C LEU A 305 0.86 -15.81 21.55
N ASP A 306 -0.37 -16.25 21.27
CA ASP A 306 -1.51 -16.07 22.17
C ASP A 306 -1.20 -16.61 23.58
N VAL A 307 -0.65 -17.83 23.66
CA VAL A 307 -0.23 -18.45 24.93
C VAL A 307 0.87 -17.63 25.63
N LEU A 308 1.80 -17.07 24.88
CA LEU A 308 2.89 -16.26 25.44
C LEU A 308 2.39 -14.91 25.96
N PHE A 309 1.45 -14.28 25.26
CA PHE A 309 0.82 -13.03 25.71
C PHE A 309 -0.05 -13.24 26.94
N ASP A 310 -0.81 -14.33 26.99
CA ASP A 310 -1.59 -14.72 28.17
C ASP A 310 -0.67 -14.94 29.39
N LYS A 311 0.50 -15.55 29.18
CA LYS A 311 1.45 -15.87 30.25
C LYS A 311 2.29 -14.68 30.72
N ASN A 312 2.77 -13.85 29.80
CA ASN A 312 3.78 -12.82 30.09
C ASN A 312 3.20 -11.39 30.09
N GLY A 313 1.95 -11.21 29.66
CA GLY A 313 1.25 -9.92 29.55
C GLY A 313 1.57 -9.15 28.27
N ASN A 314 0.88 -8.03 28.07
CA ASN A 314 0.96 -7.23 26.84
C ASN A 314 2.22 -6.34 26.73
N GLN A 315 2.90 -6.09 27.86
CA GLN A 315 4.09 -5.23 27.89
C GLN A 315 5.35 -6.04 27.58
N ARG A 316 5.80 -6.01 26.33
CA ARG A 316 6.98 -6.75 25.84
C ARG A 316 8.29 -6.40 26.58
N ASP A 317 8.38 -5.23 27.19
CA ASP A 317 9.56 -4.82 27.97
C ASP A 317 9.61 -5.40 29.39
N SER A 318 8.60 -6.19 29.79
CA SER A 318 8.51 -6.74 31.14
C SER A 318 9.62 -7.76 31.45
N PRO A 319 9.99 -7.94 32.72
CA PRO A 319 10.98 -8.96 33.12
C PRO A 319 10.57 -10.39 32.71
N ALA A 320 9.27 -10.68 32.66
CA ALA A 320 8.76 -11.99 32.25
C ALA A 320 9.10 -12.29 30.79
N TRP A 321 8.93 -11.31 29.90
CA TRP A 321 9.30 -11.44 28.49
C TRP A 321 10.80 -11.63 28.32
N ARG A 322 11.63 -10.80 28.96
CA ARG A 322 13.10 -10.94 28.88
C ARG A 322 13.59 -12.30 29.34
N LYS A 323 12.98 -12.85 30.40
CA LYS A 323 13.28 -14.20 30.89
C LYS A 323 12.90 -15.25 29.85
N TRP A 324 11.71 -15.19 29.28
CA TRP A 324 11.29 -16.11 28.22
C TRP A 324 12.20 -16.04 26.98
N GLU A 325 12.59 -14.84 26.57
CA GLU A 325 13.50 -14.63 25.44
C GLU A 325 14.85 -15.29 25.67
N GLN A 326 15.43 -15.11 26.86
CA GLN A 326 16.67 -15.78 27.23
C GLN A 326 16.51 -17.31 27.22
N GLU A 327 15.43 -17.83 27.81
CA GLU A 327 15.16 -19.26 27.87
C GLU A 327 15.02 -19.89 26.48
N ILE A 328 14.28 -19.26 25.57
CA ILE A 328 14.07 -19.81 24.22
C ILE A 328 15.33 -19.74 23.36
N ILE A 329 16.13 -18.68 23.51
CA ILE A 329 17.44 -18.53 22.85
C ILE A 329 18.40 -19.63 23.34
N GLU A 330 18.49 -19.85 24.65
CA GLU A 330 19.33 -20.91 25.22
C GLU A 330 18.89 -22.31 24.74
N GLN A 331 17.58 -22.56 24.66
CA GLN A 331 17.05 -23.83 24.17
C GLN A 331 17.38 -24.08 22.68
N ASP A 332 17.34 -23.05 21.83
CA ASP A 332 17.74 -23.18 20.42
C ASP A 332 19.25 -23.40 20.30
N ASN A 333 20.03 -22.61 21.03
CA ASN A 333 21.49 -22.74 21.06
C ASN A 333 21.93 -24.14 21.52
N ARG A 334 21.33 -24.74 22.54
CA ARG A 334 21.65 -26.13 22.94
C ARG A 334 21.41 -27.16 21.83
N LYS A 335 20.54 -26.88 20.87
CA LYS A 335 20.20 -27.81 19.76
C LYS A 335 21.06 -27.59 18.51
N TYR A 336 21.41 -26.33 18.22
CA TYR A 336 22.01 -25.92 16.95
C TYR A 336 23.36 -25.22 17.07
N ASN A 337 23.78 -24.81 18.27
CA ASN A 337 25.12 -24.29 18.53
C ASN A 337 26.08 -25.48 18.64
N ARG A 338 26.34 -26.15 17.51
CA ARG A 338 27.52 -27.00 17.41
C ARG A 338 28.73 -26.09 17.56
N SER A 339 29.60 -26.43 18.50
CA SER A 339 30.87 -25.70 18.68
C SER A 339 31.51 -25.52 17.30
N ALA A 340 32.00 -24.32 17.00
CA ALA A 340 32.73 -24.07 15.76
C ALA A 340 33.82 -25.13 15.51
N ALA A 341 34.35 -25.73 16.58
CA ALA A 341 35.26 -26.88 16.56
C ALA A 341 34.70 -28.12 15.86
N GLU A 342 33.41 -28.48 16.03
CA GLU A 342 32.79 -29.62 15.31
C GLU A 342 32.56 -29.30 13.83
N THR A 343 32.31 -28.03 13.49
CA THR A 343 32.12 -27.63 12.09
C THR A 343 33.46 -27.63 11.35
N ILE A 344 34.52 -27.13 12.01
CA ILE A 344 35.91 -27.18 11.52
C ILE A 344 36.38 -28.63 11.40
N ALA A 345 36.13 -29.49 12.40
CA ALA A 345 36.51 -30.90 12.35
C ALA A 345 35.82 -31.66 11.22
N ARG A 346 34.55 -31.35 10.94
CA ARG A 346 33.80 -31.98 9.85
C ARG A 346 34.24 -31.48 8.47
N THR A 347 34.51 -30.17 8.32
CA THR A 347 35.13 -29.66 7.09
C THR A 347 36.55 -30.20 6.90
N GLN A 348 37.30 -30.42 7.99
CA GLN A 348 38.63 -31.00 7.90
C GLN A 348 38.56 -32.49 7.52
N GLU A 349 37.64 -33.29 8.07
CA GLU A 349 37.41 -34.67 7.63
C GLU A 349 36.90 -34.75 6.17
N GLU A 350 36.06 -33.80 5.74
CA GLU A 350 35.52 -33.75 4.37
C GLU A 350 36.60 -33.25 3.37
N ILE A 351 37.49 -32.36 3.79
CA ILE A 351 38.69 -31.94 3.05
C ILE A 351 39.72 -33.06 3.03
N ASP A 352 39.99 -33.74 4.14
CA ASP A 352 40.95 -34.84 4.23
C ASP A 352 40.46 -36.08 3.45
N ALA A 353 39.15 -36.31 3.37
CA ALA A 353 38.54 -37.30 2.49
C ALA A 353 38.59 -36.90 1.00
N ALA A 354 38.72 -35.61 0.68
CA ALA A 354 38.83 -35.10 -0.68
C ALA A 354 40.30 -34.92 -1.15
N VAL A 355 41.28 -34.85 -0.25
CA VAL A 355 42.67 -34.43 -0.53
C VAL A 355 43.67 -35.58 -0.72
N LEU A 356 43.28 -36.87 -0.64
CA LEU A 356 44.18 -37.99 -0.94
C LEU A 356 43.54 -39.12 -1.77
N PRO A 357 44.28 -39.73 -2.72
CA PRO A 357 44.16 -39.33 -4.12
C PRO A 357 43.99 -40.50 -5.11
N GLY A 358 43.31 -40.22 -6.21
CA GLY A 358 43.31 -41.05 -7.42
C GLY A 358 43.62 -40.19 -8.63
N ALA A 359 44.90 -39.97 -8.88
CA ALA A 359 45.41 -39.44 -10.13
C ALA A 359 45.22 -40.47 -11.24
N ASN A 360 44.45 -40.13 -12.28
CA ASN A 360 44.90 -40.11 -13.67
C ASN A 360 43.74 -39.87 -14.65
N ASP A 361 44.11 -39.20 -15.74
CA ASP A 361 43.42 -39.09 -17.02
C ASP A 361 42.37 -37.97 -17.19
N ALA A 362 42.91 -36.79 -17.49
CA ALA A 362 42.40 -35.97 -18.60
C ALA A 362 42.65 -36.73 -19.92
N PRO A 363 41.88 -36.54 -21.03
CA PRO A 363 41.68 -35.20 -21.60
C PRO A 363 40.37 -34.91 -22.37
N ALA A 364 40.17 -33.61 -22.57
CA ALA A 364 39.66 -32.93 -23.78
C ALA A 364 38.21 -33.09 -24.26
N GLY A 365 37.66 -31.97 -24.73
CA GLY A 365 36.33 -31.77 -25.33
C GLY A 365 35.61 -30.63 -24.59
N GLU A 366 35.84 -29.35 -24.92
CA GLU A 366 35.29 -28.67 -26.11
C GLU A 366 33.87 -29.16 -26.40
N ASP A 367 32.86 -28.42 -25.93
CA ASP A 367 31.83 -27.88 -26.82
C ASP A 367 31.07 -26.77 -26.10
N GLU A 368 31.18 -25.60 -26.70
CA GLU A 368 30.36 -24.42 -26.50
C GLU A 368 28.91 -24.75 -26.88
N GLU A 369 27.95 -24.46 -26.00
CA GLU A 369 26.60 -24.19 -26.50
C GLU A 369 26.01 -22.99 -25.75
N GLU A 370 25.96 -21.88 -26.50
CA GLU A 370 25.26 -20.65 -26.20
C GLU A 370 23.86 -20.94 -25.65
N ASN A 371 23.51 -20.33 -24.52
CA ASN A 371 22.11 -19.99 -24.30
C ASN A 371 22.00 -18.57 -23.77
N ALA A 372 21.74 -17.68 -24.73
CA ALA A 372 21.38 -16.30 -24.54
C ALA A 372 20.03 -16.21 -23.82
N ALA A 373 20.04 -15.78 -22.56
CA ALA A 373 18.83 -15.27 -21.90
C ALA A 373 19.18 -14.17 -20.90
N SER A 374 19.14 -12.94 -21.41
CA SER A 374 18.67 -11.74 -20.70
C SER A 374 19.26 -11.49 -19.30
N THR A 375 20.48 -10.96 -19.27
CA THR A 375 20.98 -10.15 -18.15
C THR A 375 20.29 -8.80 -18.17
N HIS A 376 19.13 -8.72 -17.52
CA HIS A 376 18.50 -7.45 -17.17
C HIS A 376 19.40 -6.74 -16.16
N GLU A 377 19.90 -5.57 -16.55
CA GLU A 377 20.74 -4.69 -15.74
C GLU A 377 20.10 -4.36 -14.38
N ASP A 378 20.48 -5.11 -13.33
CA ASP A 378 20.40 -4.64 -11.95
C ASP A 378 21.49 -3.58 -11.74
N ARG A 379 21.21 -2.39 -12.25
CA ARG A 379 21.99 -1.19 -11.93
C ARG A 379 21.72 -0.89 -10.45
N GLU A 380 22.68 -1.26 -9.59
CA GLU A 380 22.71 -0.89 -8.18
C GLU A 380 22.54 0.64 -8.05
N VAL A 381 21.31 1.07 -7.79
CA VAL A 381 21.05 2.43 -7.33
C VAL A 381 21.57 2.50 -5.91
N HIS A 382 22.75 3.10 -5.76
CA HIS A 382 23.39 3.42 -4.49
C HIS A 382 22.41 4.23 -3.63
N ILE A 383 21.81 3.59 -2.62
CA ILE A 383 20.81 4.19 -1.71
C ILE A 383 21.54 5.02 -0.63
N SER A 384 22.35 5.99 -1.04
CA SER A 384 23.06 6.87 -0.12
C SER A 384 22.14 7.97 0.44
N GLY A 385 20.94 8.17 -0.14
CA GLY A 385 20.01 9.26 0.20
C GLY A 385 18.84 8.91 1.12
N LEU A 386 18.68 7.66 1.58
CA LEU A 386 17.64 7.27 2.55
C LEU A 386 18.12 7.30 4.02
N GLY A 387 19.42 7.48 4.26
CA GLY A 387 19.98 7.59 5.61
C GLY A 387 19.46 8.81 6.40
N ASP A 388 19.28 9.94 5.72
CA ASP A 388 18.86 11.20 6.36
C ASP A 388 17.39 11.21 6.77
N LEU A 389 16.52 10.45 6.10
CA LEU A 389 15.10 10.34 6.47
C LEU A 389 14.89 9.45 7.70
N ALA A 390 15.74 8.45 7.92
CA ALA A 390 15.65 7.56 9.08
C ALA A 390 16.18 8.20 10.39
N ALA A 391 17.21 9.05 10.30
CA ALA A 391 17.69 9.84 11.43
C ALA A 391 16.61 10.80 11.95
N LEU A 392 15.77 11.32 11.05
CA LEU A 392 14.66 12.22 11.38
C LEU A 392 13.48 11.49 12.05
N ALA A 393 13.19 10.24 11.65
CA ALA A 393 12.17 9.41 12.28
C ALA A 393 12.57 8.94 13.70
N ALA A 394 13.85 8.61 13.92
CA ALA A 394 14.35 8.24 15.25
C ALA A 394 14.32 9.42 16.24
N ALA A 395 14.54 10.65 15.77
CA ALA A 395 14.45 11.86 16.59
C ALA A 395 13.01 12.21 17.00
N ALA A 396 12.00 11.78 16.24
CA ALA A 396 10.59 12.03 16.55
C ALA A 396 10.06 11.11 17.66
N VAL A 397 10.50 9.85 17.71
CA VAL A 397 10.09 8.87 18.74
C VAL A 397 10.66 9.21 20.13
N VAL A 398 11.86 9.82 20.19
CA VAL A 398 12.44 10.27 21.46
C VAL A 398 11.72 11.51 22.01
N ARG A 399 11.06 12.31 21.16
CA ARG A 399 10.30 13.51 21.59
C ARG A 399 8.84 13.25 21.95
N SER A 400 8.27 12.09 21.63
CA SER A 400 6.93 11.70 22.09
C SER A 400 6.95 10.95 23.43
N SER A 401 8.15 10.72 23.98
CA SER A 401 8.40 9.92 25.19
C SER A 401 8.97 10.77 26.35
N ALA A 402 9.03 12.09 26.15
CA ALA A 402 9.37 13.14 27.12
C ALA A 402 8.22 14.15 27.12
#